data_AF-A0A6B3APV8-F1
#
_entry.id   AF-A0A6B3APV8-F1
#
_cell.length_a   1.000
_cell.length_b   1.000
_cell.length_c   1.000
_cell.angle_alpha   90.00
_cell.angle_beta   90.00
_cell.angle_gamma   90.00
#
_symmetry.space_group_name_H-M   'P 1'
#
loop_
_entity.id
_entity.type
_entity.pdbx_description
1 polymer ?
#
loop_
_entity_poly.entity_id
_entity_poly.type
_entity_poly.pdbx_seq_one_letter_code
_entity_poly.pdbx_strand_id
1 'polypeptide(L)'
;RALRDGPVRPSGAAHAALVVAVQEARGLPPLPQARREAEAVLAAVPGARLLLDEEATVDAVEEALGEHTVVHFACHGDNDASLALLRGGGLHLASGGTLPATRIQESPLDHGALAFLSACSTAEPHPGLPDEPMHLAAAFQLAGFRSVIGTLWRAPDSPGMAAEVYAALTARGTRPPDPTASAAALNAA
;
A
#
# COMPACT_ATOMS: atom_id res chain seq x y z
N ARG A 1 -21.20 -15.85 -28.27
CA ARG A 1 -22.34 -16.47 -27.57
C ARG A 1 -21.98 -16.52 -26.08
N ALA A 2 -22.71 -15.77 -25.27
CA ALA A 2 -22.66 -15.64 -23.80
C ALA A 2 -21.43 -14.94 -23.17
N LEU A 3 -21.58 -13.62 -23.02
CA LEU A 3 -20.94 -12.77 -22.01
C LEU A 3 -21.26 -13.33 -20.61
N ARG A 4 -20.26 -13.45 -19.74
CA ARG A 4 -20.46 -13.67 -18.31
C ARG A 4 -20.51 -12.31 -17.63
N ASP A 5 -21.70 -11.71 -17.65
CA ASP A 5 -22.04 -10.64 -16.72
C ASP A 5 -22.22 -11.27 -15.34
N GLY A 6 -21.14 -11.29 -14.57
CA GLY A 6 -21.22 -11.53 -13.13
C GLY A 6 -22.04 -10.40 -12.48
N PRO A 7 -22.75 -10.67 -11.37
CA PRO A 7 -23.54 -9.63 -10.72
C PRO A 7 -22.61 -8.50 -10.26
N VAL A 8 -22.73 -7.34 -10.91
CA VAL A 8 -22.16 -6.09 -10.42
C VAL A 8 -22.79 -5.82 -9.07
N ARG A 9 -22.04 -6.04 -8.00
CA ARG A 9 -22.46 -5.69 -6.65
C ARG A 9 -22.71 -4.18 -6.61
N PRO A 10 -23.85 -3.72 -6.06
CA PRO A 10 -24.11 -2.29 -5.94
C PRO A 10 -23.03 -1.67 -5.04
N SER A 11 -22.29 -0.73 -5.61
CA SER A 11 -21.33 0.15 -4.93
C SER A 11 -22.08 1.08 -3.97
N GLY A 12 -22.54 0.55 -2.84
CA GLY A 12 -22.87 1.35 -1.67
C GLY A 12 -21.57 1.85 -1.07
N ALA A 13 -21.44 3.17 -0.90
CA ALA A 13 -20.25 3.88 -0.45
C ALA A 13 -19.46 3.15 0.67
N ALA A 14 -18.55 2.27 0.26
CA ALA A 14 -17.55 1.65 1.11
C ALA A 14 -16.38 2.62 1.19
N HIS A 15 -15.76 2.75 2.35
CA HIS A 15 -14.59 3.60 2.56
C HIS A 15 -13.58 3.36 1.43
N ALA A 16 -13.45 4.33 0.51
CA ALA A 16 -12.77 4.08 -0.76
C ALA A 16 -11.28 3.79 -0.56
N ALA A 17 -10.70 4.28 0.54
CA ALA A 17 -9.29 4.20 0.84
C ALA A 17 -9.00 3.76 2.29
N LEU A 18 -8.00 2.89 2.45
CA LEU A 18 -7.32 2.56 3.70
C LEU A 18 -5.96 3.28 3.72
N VAL A 19 -5.61 3.87 4.85
CA VAL A 19 -4.29 4.44 5.13
C VAL A 19 -3.72 3.72 6.34
N VAL A 20 -2.58 3.08 6.16
CA VAL A 20 -1.82 2.41 7.22
C VAL A 20 -0.53 3.19 7.42
N ALA A 21 -0.26 3.62 8.65
CA ALA A 21 0.98 4.30 8.99
C ALA A 21 1.56 3.76 10.29
N VAL A 22 2.86 3.49 10.28
CA VAL A 22 3.58 2.98 11.45
C VAL A 22 4.86 3.79 11.61
N GLN A 23 4.86 4.65 12.61
CA GLN A 23 6.01 5.46 13.00
C GLN A 23 6.99 4.63 13.82
N GLU A 24 6.48 3.88 14.79
CA GLU A 24 7.27 3.12 15.76
C GLU A 24 7.04 1.61 15.58
N ALA A 25 7.89 0.97 14.78
CA ALA A 25 7.90 -0.48 14.66
C ALA A 25 8.97 -1.08 15.60
N ARG A 26 8.59 -2.10 16.38
CA ARG A 26 9.48 -2.70 17.38
C ARG A 26 10.77 -3.21 16.74
N GLY A 27 11.91 -2.71 17.20
CA GLY A 27 13.23 -3.15 16.74
C GLY A 27 13.71 -2.49 15.44
N LEU A 28 12.97 -1.52 14.91
CA LEU A 28 13.34 -0.73 13.73
C LEU A 28 13.51 0.76 14.09
N PRO A 29 14.28 1.54 13.31
CA PRO A 29 14.39 2.98 13.51
C PRO A 29 13.03 3.68 13.32
N PRO A 30 12.74 4.76 14.04
CA PRO A 30 11.47 5.48 13.90
C PRO A 30 11.31 6.11 12.52
N LEU A 31 10.06 6.15 12.03
CA LEU A 31 9.62 6.84 10.81
C LEU A 31 8.71 8.02 11.18
N PRO A 32 9.27 9.14 11.68
CA PRO A 32 8.45 10.30 12.08
C PRO A 32 7.66 10.91 10.91
N GLN A 33 8.06 10.63 9.66
CA GLN A 33 7.36 11.05 8.45
C GLN A 33 6.07 10.26 8.18
N ALA A 34 5.94 9.03 8.68
CA ALA A 34 4.80 8.15 8.37
C ALA A 34 3.45 8.76 8.77
N ARG A 35 3.35 9.34 9.98
CA ARG A 35 2.15 10.06 10.40
C ARG A 35 1.89 11.30 9.56
N ARG A 36 2.93 12.10 9.28
CA ARG A 36 2.79 13.32 8.48
C ARG A 36 2.26 13.01 7.08
N GLU A 37 2.73 11.91 6.51
CA GLU A 37 2.25 11.42 5.23
C GLU A 37 0.80 10.93 5.31
N ALA A 38 0.46 10.12 6.31
CA ALA A 38 -0.94 9.71 6.51
C ALA A 38 -1.88 10.90 6.68
N GLU A 39 -1.48 11.91 7.46
CA GLU A 39 -2.24 13.15 7.63
C GLU A 39 -2.44 13.89 6.31
N ALA A 40 -1.41 13.95 5.44
CA ALA A 40 -1.53 14.55 4.11
C ALA A 40 -2.48 13.76 3.18
N VAL A 41 -2.41 12.43 3.21
CA VAL A 41 -3.32 11.57 2.44
C VAL A 41 -4.76 11.69 2.92
N LEU A 42 -4.99 11.73 4.24
CA LEU A 42 -6.31 11.91 4.84
C LEU A 42 -6.93 13.27 4.50
N ALA A 43 -6.11 14.31 4.40
CA ALA A 43 -6.57 15.62 3.95
C ALA A 43 -7.04 15.60 2.48
N ALA A 44 -6.39 14.81 1.63
CA ALA A 44 -6.77 14.65 0.22
C ALA A 44 -7.94 13.67 0.01
N VAL A 45 -8.10 12.67 0.89
CA VAL A 45 -9.13 11.64 0.80
C VAL A 45 -9.98 11.63 2.09
N PRO A 46 -10.91 12.59 2.25
CA PRO A 46 -11.80 12.61 3.41
C PRO A 46 -12.61 11.31 3.53
N GLY A 47 -12.65 10.75 4.74
CA GLY A 47 -13.39 9.51 5.02
C GLY A 47 -12.61 8.22 4.75
N ALA A 48 -11.32 8.28 4.43
CA ALA A 48 -10.45 7.12 4.43
C ALA A 48 -10.31 6.53 5.84
N ARG A 49 -10.22 5.20 5.94
CA ARG A 49 -9.96 4.49 7.20
C ARG A 49 -8.47 4.64 7.53
N LEU A 50 -8.15 5.06 8.76
CA LEU A 50 -6.77 5.13 9.25
C LEU A 50 -6.50 3.99 10.23
N LEU A 51 -5.40 3.28 10.02
CA LEU A 51 -4.75 2.42 11.02
C LEU A 51 -3.38 3.01 11.33
N LEU A 52 -3.22 3.57 12.52
CA LEU A 52 -2.00 4.27 12.92
C LEU A 52 -1.32 3.57 14.10
N ASP A 53 -0.01 3.39 14.00
CA ASP A 53 0.85 2.85 15.05
C ASP A 53 0.27 1.57 15.67
N GLU A 54 -0.12 1.58 16.95
CA GLU A 54 -0.62 0.39 17.66
C GLU A 54 -1.88 -0.23 17.04
N GLU A 55 -2.67 0.55 16.30
CA GLU A 55 -3.89 0.08 15.62
C GLU A 55 -3.58 -0.70 14.34
N ALA A 56 -2.40 -0.49 13.75
CA ALA A 56 -1.96 -1.14 12.52
C ALA A 56 -1.42 -2.55 12.78
N THR A 57 -2.21 -3.42 13.42
CA THR A 57 -1.85 -4.84 13.62
C THR A 57 -1.99 -5.64 12.33
N VAL A 58 -1.34 -6.81 12.25
CA VAL A 58 -1.45 -7.71 11.08
C VAL A 58 -2.91 -8.04 10.79
N ASP A 59 -3.65 -8.50 11.79
CA ASP A 59 -5.06 -8.90 11.63
C ASP A 59 -5.95 -7.73 11.20
N ALA A 60 -5.76 -6.55 11.80
CA ALA A 60 -6.54 -5.35 11.45
C ALA A 60 -6.26 -4.87 10.02
N VAL A 61 -5.00 -4.94 9.58
CA VAL A 61 -4.62 -4.59 8.22
C VAL A 61 -5.20 -5.58 7.23
N GLU A 62 -5.11 -6.88 7.47
CA GLU A 62 -5.67 -7.90 6.57
C GLU A 62 -7.19 -7.81 6.43
N GLU A 63 -7.90 -7.62 7.55
CA GLU A 63 -9.35 -7.38 7.53
C GLU A 63 -9.67 -6.16 6.67
N ALA A 64 -8.96 -5.05 6.89
CA ALA A 64 -9.19 -3.82 6.14
C ALA A 64 -8.82 -3.96 4.65
N LEU A 65 -7.79 -4.73 4.28
CA LEU A 65 -7.45 -4.99 2.87
C LEU A 65 -8.63 -5.61 2.11
N GLY A 66 -9.40 -6.49 2.76
CA GLY A 66 -10.59 -7.11 2.18
C GLY A 66 -11.76 -6.15 1.91
N GLU A 67 -11.73 -4.96 2.49
CA GLU A 67 -12.84 -4.00 2.45
C GLU A 67 -12.56 -2.76 1.58
N HIS A 68 -11.30 -2.49 1.24
CA HIS A 68 -10.89 -1.23 0.62
C HIS A 68 -10.28 -1.46 -0.78
N THR A 69 -10.58 -0.56 -1.70
CA THR A 69 -10.10 -0.64 -3.10
C THR A 69 -8.85 0.20 -3.34
N VAL A 70 -8.62 1.24 -2.53
CA VAL A 70 -7.38 2.03 -2.50
C VAL A 70 -6.70 1.79 -1.17
N VAL A 71 -5.39 1.53 -1.17
CA VAL A 71 -4.62 1.32 0.06
C VAL A 71 -3.35 2.14 0.01
N HIS A 72 -2.98 2.73 1.14
CA HIS A 72 -1.76 3.49 1.32
C HIS A 72 -0.99 2.93 2.51
N PHE A 73 0.28 2.63 2.33
CA PHE A 73 1.16 2.14 3.38
C PHE A 73 2.35 3.09 3.56
N ALA A 74 2.41 3.74 4.73
CA ALA A 74 3.54 4.54 5.19
C ALA A 74 4.18 3.84 6.40
N CYS A 75 4.97 2.80 6.15
CA CYS A 75 5.61 1.98 7.18
C CYS A 75 6.95 1.42 6.67
N HIS A 76 7.68 0.68 7.51
CA HIS A 76 8.83 -0.06 6.98
C HIS A 76 8.36 -1.19 6.08
N GLY A 77 9.04 -1.33 4.95
CA GLY A 77 8.97 -2.48 4.07
C GLY A 77 10.36 -3.03 3.86
N ASP A 78 10.45 -4.31 3.58
CA ASP A 78 11.65 -4.92 3.02
C ASP A 78 11.30 -5.96 1.96
N ASN A 79 12.29 -6.26 1.14
CA ASN A 79 12.27 -7.40 0.22
C ASN A 79 13.30 -8.45 0.69
N ASP A 80 13.47 -8.64 2.02
CA ASP A 80 14.54 -9.48 2.53
C ASP A 80 14.40 -10.91 1.96
N ALA A 81 15.39 -11.29 1.16
CA ALA A 81 15.53 -12.59 0.53
C ALA A 81 16.75 -13.33 1.08
N SER A 82 17.23 -12.95 2.28
CA SER A 82 18.30 -13.70 2.93
C SER A 82 17.83 -15.15 3.13
N LEU A 83 18.49 -16.05 2.40
CA LEU A 83 18.31 -17.51 2.47
C LEU A 83 18.37 -18.06 3.92
N ALA A 84 18.93 -17.29 4.85
CA ALA A 84 19.00 -17.59 6.27
C ALA A 84 17.65 -17.57 7.00
N LEU A 85 16.64 -16.86 6.48
CA LEU A 85 15.34 -16.72 7.17
C LEU A 85 14.12 -17.21 6.38
N LEU A 86 14.20 -17.43 5.05
CA LEU A 86 13.05 -17.86 4.21
C LEU A 86 11.78 -17.00 4.39
N ARG A 87 11.90 -15.82 5.00
CA ARG A 87 10.80 -14.87 5.15
C ARG A 87 10.93 -13.92 3.99
N GLY A 88 10.31 -14.26 2.86
CA GLY A 88 10.11 -13.27 1.80
C GLY A 88 9.59 -11.98 2.44
N GLY A 89 10.20 -10.85 2.10
CA GLY A 89 10.02 -9.58 2.80
C GLY A 89 8.57 -9.15 3.01
N GLY A 90 8.37 -8.11 3.81
CA GLY A 90 7.03 -7.75 4.26
C GLY A 90 6.86 -6.30 4.70
N LEU A 91 5.62 -5.97 5.06
CA LEU A 91 5.28 -4.71 5.70
C LEU A 91 5.39 -4.89 7.21
N HIS A 92 6.21 -4.08 7.86
CA HIS A 92 6.33 -4.08 9.32
C HIS A 92 5.24 -3.22 9.95
N LEU A 93 4.56 -3.83 10.89
CA LEU A 93 3.32 -3.39 11.48
C LEU A 93 3.46 -3.24 13.01
N ALA A 94 2.37 -2.88 13.67
CA ALA A 94 2.31 -2.71 15.11
C ALA A 94 2.86 -3.92 15.88
N SER A 95 3.37 -3.67 17.09
CA SER A 95 3.78 -4.73 18.03
C SER A 95 4.88 -5.68 17.53
N GLY A 96 5.60 -5.31 16.46
CA GLY A 96 6.61 -6.16 15.82
C GLY A 96 6.02 -7.24 14.92
N GLY A 97 4.76 -7.08 14.49
CA GLY A 97 4.16 -7.91 13.45
C GLY A 97 4.73 -7.58 12.08
N THR A 98 4.80 -8.57 11.20
CA THR A 98 5.15 -8.39 9.79
C THR A 98 4.07 -9.06 8.96
N LEU A 99 3.49 -8.33 8.00
CA LEU A 99 2.61 -8.88 6.98
C LEU A 99 3.49 -9.29 5.79
N PRO A 100 3.75 -10.59 5.57
CA PRO A 100 4.69 -11.04 4.53
C PRO A 100 4.06 -10.91 3.13
N ALA A 101 4.91 -10.65 2.14
CA ALA A 101 4.50 -10.53 0.74
C ALA A 101 3.74 -11.77 0.24
N THR A 102 4.14 -12.97 0.65
CA THR A 102 3.44 -14.22 0.27
C THR A 102 2.00 -14.27 0.78
N ARG A 103 1.73 -13.78 1.99
CA ARG A 103 0.38 -13.74 2.56
C ARG A 103 -0.50 -12.70 1.86
N ILE A 104 0.09 -11.57 1.45
CA ILE A 104 -0.59 -10.58 0.60
C ILE A 104 -0.94 -11.22 -0.74
N GLN A 105 0.02 -11.85 -1.41
CA GLN A 105 -0.15 -12.53 -2.70
C GLN A 105 -1.26 -13.59 -2.67
N GLU A 106 -1.37 -14.35 -1.58
CA GLU A 106 -2.38 -15.40 -1.41
C GLU A 106 -3.77 -14.85 -1.03
N SER A 107 -3.89 -13.56 -0.75
CA SER A 107 -5.16 -12.92 -0.40
C SER A 107 -5.98 -12.60 -1.65
N PRO A 108 -7.25 -13.01 -1.73
CA PRO A 108 -8.11 -12.73 -2.89
C PRO A 108 -8.65 -11.29 -2.84
N LEU A 109 -7.83 -10.33 -3.26
CA LEU A 109 -8.11 -8.89 -3.26
C LEU A 109 -8.47 -8.38 -4.67
N ASP A 110 -9.28 -9.13 -5.43
CA ASP A 110 -9.68 -8.83 -6.82
C ASP A 110 -10.41 -7.49 -6.99
N HIS A 111 -10.91 -6.90 -5.90
CA HIS A 111 -11.51 -5.56 -5.87
C HIS A 111 -10.46 -4.44 -5.80
N GLY A 112 -9.19 -4.77 -5.55
CA GLY A 112 -8.08 -3.84 -5.44
C GLY A 112 -7.91 -2.98 -6.69
N ALA A 113 -7.81 -1.67 -6.49
CA ALA A 113 -7.67 -0.70 -7.57
C ALA A 113 -6.29 -0.03 -7.57
N LEU A 114 -5.85 0.46 -6.41
CA LEU A 114 -4.54 1.11 -6.25
C LEU A 114 -3.92 0.78 -4.89
N ALA A 115 -2.67 0.30 -4.90
CA ALA A 115 -1.83 0.26 -3.71
C ALA A 115 -0.70 1.29 -3.83
N PHE A 116 -0.60 2.20 -2.86
CA PHE A 116 0.51 3.14 -2.73
C PHE A 116 1.41 2.67 -1.59
N LEU A 117 2.62 2.25 -1.92
CA LEU A 117 3.59 1.66 -1.00
C LEU A 117 4.71 2.67 -0.74
N SER A 118 4.46 3.56 0.21
CA SER A 118 5.46 4.46 0.80
C SER A 118 6.29 3.73 1.85
N ALA A 119 6.77 2.55 1.47
CA ALA A 119 7.56 1.68 2.30
C ALA A 119 8.91 1.42 1.63
N CYS A 120 9.97 1.36 2.44
CA CYS A 120 11.34 1.26 1.97
C CYS A 120 11.56 0.01 1.10
N SER A 121 12.39 0.14 0.05
CA SER A 121 12.84 -0.97 -0.80
C SER A 121 11.70 -1.81 -1.42
N THR A 122 10.52 -1.24 -1.67
CA THR A 122 9.37 -1.99 -2.22
C THR A 122 9.52 -2.39 -3.69
N ALA A 123 10.53 -1.85 -4.39
CA ALA A 123 10.78 -2.13 -5.80
C ALA A 123 12.25 -2.45 -6.17
N GLU A 124 13.13 -2.63 -5.17
CA GLU A 124 14.55 -2.94 -5.39
C GLU A 124 14.79 -4.44 -5.70
N PRO A 125 15.37 -4.81 -6.87
CA PRO A 125 15.76 -6.18 -7.20
C PRO A 125 16.94 -6.67 -6.35
N HIS A 126 16.89 -7.92 -5.88
CA HIS A 126 17.97 -8.51 -5.11
C HIS A 126 19.22 -8.80 -5.98
N PRO A 127 20.43 -8.36 -5.58
CA PRO A 127 21.65 -8.60 -6.36
C PRO A 127 22.10 -10.08 -6.42
N GLY A 128 21.60 -10.95 -5.51
CA GLY A 128 21.94 -12.38 -5.47
C GLY A 128 20.90 -13.35 -6.04
N LEU A 129 19.70 -12.85 -6.36
CA LEU A 129 18.55 -13.61 -6.89
C LEU A 129 17.83 -12.72 -7.90
N PRO A 130 18.48 -12.41 -9.04
CA PRO A 130 17.91 -11.53 -10.07
C PRO A 130 16.61 -12.07 -10.69
N ASP A 131 16.34 -13.37 -10.53
CA ASP A 131 15.21 -14.08 -11.13
C ASP A 131 14.02 -14.30 -10.18
N GLU A 132 14.11 -13.94 -8.89
CA GLU A 132 13.01 -14.12 -7.93
C GLU A 132 12.71 -12.87 -7.11
N PRO A 133 12.27 -11.78 -7.77
CA PRO A 133 11.81 -10.58 -7.11
C PRO A 133 10.40 -10.79 -6.56
N MET A 134 10.27 -11.40 -5.38
CA MET A 134 9.04 -11.21 -4.59
C MET A 134 9.05 -9.79 -4.01
N HIS A 135 8.99 -8.79 -4.90
CA HIS A 135 8.81 -7.40 -4.52
C HIS A 135 7.39 -7.23 -3.96
N LEU A 136 7.25 -6.51 -2.85
CA LEU A 136 5.94 -6.18 -2.27
C LEU A 136 4.96 -5.67 -3.34
N ALA A 137 5.43 -4.87 -4.30
CA ALA A 137 4.60 -4.42 -5.41
C ALA A 137 4.01 -5.57 -6.24
N ALA A 138 4.81 -6.60 -6.54
CA ALA A 138 4.34 -7.78 -7.27
C ALA A 138 3.33 -8.59 -6.44
N ALA A 139 3.53 -8.69 -5.12
CA ALA A 139 2.57 -9.35 -4.23
C ALA A 139 1.19 -8.67 -4.26
N PHE A 140 1.14 -7.34 -4.20
CA PHE A 140 -0.13 -6.61 -4.32
C PHE A 140 -0.79 -6.79 -5.69
N GLN A 141 -0.02 -6.82 -6.78
CA GLN A 141 -0.56 -7.09 -8.13
C GLN A 141 -1.15 -8.51 -8.22
N LEU A 142 -0.43 -9.52 -7.71
CA LEU A 142 -0.88 -10.91 -7.72
C LEU A 142 -2.09 -11.14 -6.80
N ALA A 143 -2.20 -10.36 -5.73
CA ALA A 143 -3.37 -10.34 -4.85
C ALA A 143 -4.62 -9.76 -5.54
N GLY A 144 -4.48 -9.01 -6.64
CA GLY A 144 -5.60 -8.48 -7.42
C GLY A 144 -5.65 -6.96 -7.58
N PHE A 145 -4.68 -6.20 -7.05
CA PHE A 145 -4.60 -4.77 -7.36
C PHE A 145 -4.32 -4.55 -8.85
N ARG A 146 -4.93 -3.52 -9.44
CA ARG A 146 -4.71 -3.16 -10.85
C ARG A 146 -3.54 -2.20 -11.07
N SER A 147 -3.18 -1.47 -10.03
CA SER A 147 -2.10 -0.49 -10.07
C SER A 147 -1.39 -0.47 -8.73
N VAL A 148 -0.06 -0.43 -8.77
CA VAL A 148 0.77 -0.32 -7.58
C VAL A 148 1.83 0.74 -7.81
N ILE A 149 1.89 1.72 -6.91
CA ILE A 149 2.95 2.71 -6.84
C ILE A 149 3.85 2.27 -5.68
N GLY A 150 5.12 2.01 -5.95
CA GLY A 150 6.11 1.67 -4.91
C GLY A 150 7.31 2.61 -4.99
N THR A 151 8.07 2.69 -3.89
CA THR A 151 9.32 3.46 -3.85
C THR A 151 10.52 2.54 -4.04
N LEU A 152 11.39 2.88 -4.99
CA LEU A 152 12.58 2.09 -5.35
C LEU A 152 13.72 2.22 -4.31
N TRP A 153 13.71 3.28 -3.49
CA TRP A 153 14.73 3.58 -2.48
C TRP A 153 14.09 4.31 -1.28
N ARG A 154 14.82 4.42 -0.16
CA ARG A 154 14.45 5.30 0.98
C ARG A 154 14.25 6.72 0.45
N ALA A 155 13.00 7.13 0.20
CA ALA A 155 12.69 8.47 -0.26
C ALA A 155 12.73 9.42 0.95
N PRO A 156 13.66 10.40 1.02
CA PRO A 156 13.69 11.38 2.11
C PRO A 156 12.46 12.31 2.13
N ASP A 157 11.76 12.46 1.01
CA ASP A 157 10.61 13.38 0.81
C ASP A 157 9.25 12.67 0.64
N SER A 158 9.05 11.53 1.31
CA SER A 158 7.83 10.71 1.14
C SER A 158 6.48 11.46 1.35
N PRO A 159 6.33 12.37 2.33
CA PRO A 159 5.04 13.02 2.56
C PRO A 159 4.63 13.97 1.41
N GLY A 160 5.60 14.63 0.76
CA GLY A 160 5.33 15.57 -0.33
C GLY A 160 4.84 14.85 -1.58
N MET A 161 5.54 13.78 -1.97
CA MET A 161 5.18 12.97 -3.13
C MET A 161 3.79 12.33 -2.98
N ALA A 162 3.49 11.74 -1.82
CA ALA A 162 2.17 11.18 -1.57
C ALA A 162 1.09 12.27 -1.64
N ALA A 163 1.31 13.42 -1.03
CA ALA A 163 0.37 14.54 -1.08
C ALA A 163 0.08 14.98 -2.53
N GLU A 164 1.11 15.11 -3.37
CA GLU A 164 0.97 15.52 -4.76
C GLU A 164 0.25 14.47 -5.62
N VAL A 165 0.61 13.19 -5.46
CA VAL A 165 -0.08 12.09 -6.14
C VAL A 165 -1.56 12.06 -5.75
N TYR A 166 -1.89 12.11 -4.46
CA TYR A 166 -3.29 12.11 -4.02
C TYR A 166 -4.03 13.38 -4.43
N ALA A 167 -3.37 14.54 -4.48
CA ALA A 167 -3.95 15.76 -5.03
C ALA A 167 -4.30 15.59 -6.51
N ALA A 168 -3.44 14.96 -7.33
CA ALA A 168 -3.77 14.66 -8.72
C ALA A 168 -4.91 13.63 -8.84
N LEU A 169 -4.86 12.54 -8.07
CA LEU A 169 -5.86 11.47 -8.07
C LEU A 169 -7.26 11.96 -7.70
N THR A 170 -7.35 12.97 -6.84
CA THR A 170 -8.62 13.52 -6.31
C THR A 170 -9.03 14.83 -6.98
N ALA A 171 -8.30 15.27 -8.02
CA ALA A 171 -8.43 16.63 -8.59
C ALA A 171 -8.45 17.73 -7.51
N ARG A 172 -7.49 17.65 -6.57
CA ARG A 172 -7.32 18.51 -5.40
C ARG A 172 -8.54 18.46 -4.46
N GLY A 173 -9.04 17.26 -4.20
CA GLY A 173 -10.12 16.99 -3.25
C GLY A 173 -11.54 17.22 -3.78
N THR A 174 -11.72 17.52 -5.08
CA THR A 174 -13.06 17.73 -5.65
C THR A 174 -13.79 16.44 -6.00
N ARG A 175 -13.11 15.29 -5.95
CA ARG A 175 -13.66 13.97 -6.26
C ARG A 175 -12.94 12.87 -5.48
N PRO A 176 -13.54 11.68 -5.32
CA PRO A 176 -12.83 10.50 -4.84
C PRO A 176 -11.56 10.22 -5.67
N PRO A 177 -10.56 9.56 -5.10
CA PRO A 177 -9.36 9.18 -5.83
C PRO A 177 -9.74 8.33 -7.05
N ASP A 178 -9.12 8.61 -8.20
CA ASP A 178 -9.26 7.83 -9.43
C ASP A 178 -8.00 6.99 -9.68
N PRO A 179 -8.02 5.70 -9.30
CA PRO A 179 -6.91 4.76 -9.52
C PRO A 179 -6.43 4.67 -10.97
N THR A 180 -7.29 4.92 -11.96
CA THR A 180 -6.93 4.81 -13.38
C THR A 180 -6.01 5.94 -13.84
N ALA A 181 -5.99 7.06 -13.11
CA ALA A 181 -5.10 8.19 -13.33
C ALA A 181 -3.75 8.05 -12.60
N SER A 182 -3.48 6.93 -11.92
CA SER A 182 -2.28 6.73 -11.08
C SER A 182 -0.96 7.00 -11.81
N ALA A 183 -0.80 6.50 -13.04
CA ALA A 183 0.41 6.76 -13.83
C ALA A 183 0.59 8.25 -14.17
N ALA A 184 -0.49 8.93 -14.55
CA ALA A 184 -0.46 10.36 -14.85
C ALA A 184 -0.21 11.21 -13.59
N ALA A 185 -0.80 10.80 -12.46
CA ALA A 185 -0.62 11.43 -11.16
C ALA A 185 0.83 11.31 -10.67
N LEU A 186 1.45 10.13 -10.80
CA LEU A 186 2.85 9.91 -10.43
C LEU A 186 3.82 10.72 -11.30
N ASN A 187 3.53 10.89 -12.60
CA ASN A 187 4.39 11.67 -13.49
C ASN A 187 4.24 13.20 -13.30
N ALA A 188 3.21 13.65 -12.60
CA ALA A 188 2.94 15.06 -12.34
C ALA A 188 3.39 15.52 -10.94
N ALA A 189 3.74 14.57 -10.08
CA ALA A 189 4.35 14.75 -8.75
C ALA A 189 5.87 14.63 -8.84
#